data_AF-A0A6L9QA64-F1
#
_entry.id   AF-A0A6L9QA64-F1
#
_cell.length_a   1.000
_cell.length_b   1.000
_cell.length_c   1.000
_cell.angle_alpha   90.00
_cell.angle_beta   90.00
_cell.angle_gamma   90.00
#
_symmetry.space_group_name_H-M   'P 1'
#
loop_
_entity.id
_entity.type
_entity.pdbx_description
1 polymer ?
#
loop_
_entity_poly.entity_id
_entity_poly.type
_entity_poly.pdbx_seq_one_letter_code
_entity_poly.pdbx_strand_id
1 'polypeptide(L)'
;MAVFGVDYAWGRPGAAALKRAGAKFACRYLSHDTTGKNLTRSEADELSDAGISVVVVWESTAKRPLAGRSAGAADARDAAAQARACGMPDDRPVYFAADWDATASQQDEINAYLDGAASVIGRDRVGLYGGYGPVKRAFDAGRIAYGWQTYAWSGGRWDARAQLQQYSNDHTINGVGVDYDRAVKSDYGQWRVGVSPEGEDDMPEYVSLGADADQQLSPGKWTTISWDHEYSDATDQHGDPGSYPSLLAGHARYSLTVSATVRGVPAGTLIQARAIEVEIKDTSRYSAGPVQDFLSSGDTTNLVYGLPADSVTAGHRVRFQLVQHGTAAATVTDADAKVLFWR
;
A
#
# COMPACT_ATOMS: atom_id res chain seq x y z
N MET A 1 5.51 10.55 -9.97
CA MET A 1 6.18 10.58 -11.30
C MET A 1 5.50 9.57 -12.21
N ALA A 2 5.45 9.78 -13.52
CA ALA A 2 4.94 8.78 -14.45
C ALA A 2 5.97 7.66 -14.65
N VAL A 3 5.51 6.40 -14.67
CA VAL A 3 6.36 5.22 -14.88
C VAL A 3 6.25 4.80 -16.34
N PHE A 4 7.36 4.61 -17.04
CA PHE A 4 7.37 4.19 -18.45
C PHE A 4 7.18 2.66 -18.58
N GLY A 5 6.34 2.25 -19.52
CA GLY A 5 6.13 0.86 -19.90
C GLY A 5 5.75 0.74 -21.38
N VAL A 6 5.48 -0.48 -21.80
CA VAL A 6 5.12 -0.79 -23.19
C VAL A 6 4.03 -1.84 -23.26
N ASP A 7 3.34 -1.93 -24.39
CA ASP A 7 2.55 -3.09 -24.76
C ASP A 7 2.99 -3.66 -26.11
N TYR A 8 2.84 -4.97 -26.28
CA TYR A 8 3.18 -5.68 -27.50
C TYR A 8 2.43 -6.99 -27.59
N ALA A 9 2.03 -7.39 -28.80
CA ALA A 9 1.21 -8.58 -29.04
C ALA A 9 2.03 -9.79 -29.52
N TRP A 10 2.65 -9.68 -30.70
CA TRP A 10 3.16 -10.85 -31.45
C TRP A 10 4.63 -11.15 -31.22
N GLY A 11 5.49 -10.14 -31.25
CA GLY A 11 6.92 -10.31 -30.99
C GLY A 11 7.25 -10.30 -29.50
N ARG A 12 8.50 -10.65 -29.16
CA ARG A 12 9.04 -10.55 -27.80
C ARG A 12 10.32 -9.72 -27.85
N PRO A 13 10.31 -8.45 -27.38
CA PRO A 13 11.50 -7.60 -27.41
C PRO A 13 12.65 -8.16 -26.56
N GLY A 14 12.33 -9.01 -25.57
CA GLY A 14 13.28 -9.58 -24.61
C GLY A 14 13.53 -8.63 -23.44
N ALA A 15 13.59 -9.17 -22.22
CA ALA A 15 13.61 -8.37 -21.01
C ALA A 15 14.85 -7.47 -20.91
N ALA A 16 16.00 -7.94 -21.40
CA ALA A 16 17.23 -7.14 -21.44
C ALA A 16 17.10 -5.88 -22.33
N ALA A 17 16.40 -5.96 -23.46
CA ALA A 17 16.20 -4.81 -24.33
C ALA A 17 15.20 -3.82 -23.73
N LEU A 18 14.12 -4.33 -23.12
CA LEU A 18 13.15 -3.52 -22.39
C LEU A 18 13.81 -2.74 -21.24
N LYS A 19 14.68 -3.39 -20.45
CA LYS A 19 15.46 -2.70 -19.40
C LYS A 19 16.34 -1.60 -19.96
N ARG A 20 17.05 -1.85 -21.07
CA ARG A 20 17.89 -0.83 -21.73
C ARG A 20 17.08 0.35 -22.25
N ALA A 21 15.86 0.10 -22.74
CA ALA A 21 14.91 1.14 -23.14
C ALA A 21 14.29 1.88 -21.94
N GLY A 22 14.52 1.42 -20.70
CA GLY A 22 14.03 2.03 -19.47
C GLY A 22 12.63 1.59 -19.06
N ALA A 23 12.02 0.63 -19.76
CA ALA A 23 10.69 0.13 -19.43
C ALA A 23 10.67 -0.54 -18.05
N LYS A 24 9.67 -0.19 -17.24
CA LYS A 24 9.45 -0.73 -15.89
C LYS A 24 8.28 -1.69 -15.81
N PHE A 25 7.39 -1.67 -16.80
CA PHE A 25 6.34 -2.65 -16.95
C PHE A 25 6.07 -2.97 -18.42
N ALA A 26 5.40 -4.10 -18.65
CA ALA A 26 4.84 -4.48 -19.94
C ALA A 26 3.37 -4.89 -19.79
N CYS A 27 2.47 -4.30 -20.60
CA CYS A 27 1.10 -4.77 -20.75
C CYS A 27 1.08 -5.93 -21.75
N ARG A 28 0.53 -7.08 -21.33
CA ARG A 28 0.60 -8.34 -22.06
C ARG A 28 -0.77 -8.97 -22.22
N TYR A 29 -0.95 -9.57 -23.40
CA TYR A 29 -2.25 -10.02 -23.85
C TYR A 29 -2.57 -11.42 -23.32
N LEU A 30 -3.85 -11.65 -23.02
CA LEU A 30 -4.51 -12.93 -22.89
C LEU A 30 -5.70 -12.95 -23.85
N SER A 31 -5.99 -14.09 -24.45
CA SER A 31 -7.07 -14.22 -25.44
C SER A 31 -7.30 -15.70 -25.79
N HIS A 32 -8.16 -15.95 -26.77
CA HIS A 32 -8.31 -17.28 -27.38
C HIS A 32 -7.25 -17.58 -28.45
N ASP A 33 -6.35 -16.65 -28.77
CA ASP A 33 -5.26 -16.90 -29.72
C ASP A 33 -4.30 -17.98 -29.20
N THR A 34 -3.85 -18.84 -30.11
CA THR A 34 -2.85 -19.88 -29.84
C THR A 34 -1.62 -19.75 -30.76
N THR A 35 -1.50 -18.66 -31.50
CA THR A 35 -0.46 -18.49 -32.54
C THR A 35 0.71 -17.62 -32.09
N GLY A 36 0.58 -16.90 -30.97
CA GLY A 36 1.71 -16.24 -30.32
C GLY A 36 1.40 -14.94 -29.60
N LYS A 37 0.14 -14.49 -29.57
CA LYS A 37 -0.25 -13.21 -28.92
C LYS A 37 -0.07 -13.26 -27.40
N ASN A 38 -0.48 -14.38 -26.82
CA ASN A 38 -0.68 -14.49 -25.37
C ASN A 38 0.63 -14.49 -24.57
N LEU A 39 0.58 -13.91 -23.37
CA LEU A 39 1.57 -14.04 -22.33
C LEU A 39 1.80 -15.53 -22.04
N THR A 40 3.05 -15.92 -21.84
CA THR A 40 3.41 -17.26 -21.38
C THR A 40 4.01 -17.19 -19.98
N ARG A 41 3.99 -18.31 -19.27
CA ARG A 41 4.66 -18.40 -17.95
C ARG A 41 6.14 -18.06 -18.05
N SER A 42 6.85 -18.61 -19.03
CA SER A 42 8.27 -18.34 -19.23
C SER A 42 8.57 -16.86 -19.49
N GLU A 43 7.69 -16.17 -20.21
CA GLU A 43 7.83 -14.72 -20.44
C GLU A 43 7.54 -13.93 -19.16
N ALA A 44 6.52 -14.30 -18.39
CA ALA A 44 6.22 -13.68 -17.11
C ALA A 44 7.39 -13.83 -16.12
N ASP A 45 8.02 -15.01 -16.07
CA ASP A 45 9.22 -15.27 -15.28
C ASP A 45 10.39 -14.38 -15.78
N GLU A 46 10.65 -14.35 -17.10
CA GLU A 46 11.74 -13.54 -17.68
C GLU A 46 11.60 -12.04 -17.36
N LEU A 47 10.38 -11.49 -17.48
CA LEU A 47 10.10 -10.09 -17.14
C LEU A 47 10.25 -9.85 -15.62
N SER A 48 9.75 -10.77 -14.80
CA SER A 48 9.81 -10.66 -13.34
C SER A 48 11.26 -10.67 -12.84
N ASP A 49 12.09 -11.60 -13.32
CA ASP A 49 13.52 -11.72 -12.98
C ASP A 49 14.31 -10.47 -13.43
N ALA A 50 13.87 -9.84 -14.51
CA ALA A 50 14.43 -8.59 -14.99
C ALA A 50 13.98 -7.37 -14.15
N GLY A 51 13.04 -7.53 -13.22
CA GLY A 51 12.44 -6.43 -12.47
C GLY A 51 11.50 -5.57 -13.31
N ILE A 52 10.90 -6.14 -14.35
CA ILE A 52 9.86 -5.53 -15.18
C ILE A 52 8.52 -6.11 -14.74
N SER A 53 7.60 -5.27 -14.30
CA SER A 53 6.27 -5.73 -13.91
C SER A 53 5.40 -6.04 -15.12
N VAL A 54 4.39 -6.88 -14.95
CA VAL A 54 3.43 -7.26 -15.98
C VAL A 54 2.07 -6.67 -15.64
N VAL A 55 1.33 -6.24 -16.65
CA VAL A 55 -0.10 -5.91 -16.57
C VAL A 55 -0.81 -6.79 -17.60
N VAL A 56 -1.99 -7.34 -17.29
CA VAL A 56 -2.70 -8.21 -18.25
C VAL A 56 -3.91 -7.54 -18.88
N VAL A 57 -4.04 -7.70 -20.19
CA VAL A 57 -5.21 -7.29 -20.97
C VAL A 57 -5.84 -8.50 -21.63
N TRP A 58 -7.16 -8.63 -21.54
CA TRP A 58 -7.94 -9.59 -22.30
C TRP A 58 -8.47 -8.94 -23.57
N GLU A 59 -8.07 -9.48 -24.72
CA GLU A 59 -8.54 -9.02 -26.02
C GLU A 59 -8.64 -10.17 -27.04
N SER A 60 -9.86 -10.68 -27.24
CA SER A 60 -10.18 -11.66 -28.28
C SER A 60 -10.51 -11.00 -29.62
N THR A 61 -11.35 -9.96 -29.61
CA THR A 61 -11.67 -9.13 -30.78
C THR A 61 -11.85 -7.69 -30.34
N ALA A 62 -11.60 -6.74 -31.24
CA ALA A 62 -11.71 -5.32 -30.94
C ALA A 62 -13.02 -4.94 -30.26
N LYS A 63 -14.15 -5.44 -30.80
CA LYS A 63 -15.52 -5.12 -30.33
C LYS A 63 -16.10 -6.11 -29.32
N ARG A 64 -15.28 -6.94 -28.69
CA ARG A 64 -15.73 -8.05 -27.81
C ARG A 64 -16.75 -7.62 -26.73
N PRO A 65 -16.61 -6.46 -26.06
CA PRO A 65 -17.56 -6.02 -25.04
C PRO A 65 -19.01 -5.84 -25.53
N LEU A 66 -19.25 -5.71 -26.84
CA LEU A 66 -20.61 -5.62 -27.40
C LEU A 66 -21.38 -6.94 -27.38
N ALA A 67 -20.76 -8.04 -26.95
CA ALA A 67 -21.44 -9.33 -26.77
C ALA A 67 -22.05 -9.50 -25.37
N GLY A 68 -21.92 -8.48 -24.51
CA GLY A 68 -22.70 -8.37 -23.28
C GLY A 68 -22.28 -9.26 -22.14
N ARG A 69 -23.21 -9.42 -21.20
CA ARG A 69 -22.93 -9.99 -19.87
C ARG A 69 -22.45 -11.44 -19.90
N SER A 70 -23.06 -12.30 -20.72
CA SER A 70 -22.66 -13.71 -20.81
C SER A 70 -21.24 -13.85 -21.36
N ALA A 71 -20.90 -13.04 -22.37
CA ALA A 71 -19.58 -12.94 -22.94
C ALA A 71 -18.54 -12.48 -21.90
N GLY A 72 -18.83 -11.42 -21.16
CA GLY A 72 -17.92 -10.91 -20.12
C GLY A 72 -17.64 -11.94 -19.03
N ALA A 73 -18.65 -12.72 -18.63
CA ALA A 73 -18.46 -13.79 -17.66
C ALA A 73 -17.64 -14.97 -18.23
N ALA A 74 -17.84 -15.33 -19.50
CA ALA A 74 -17.04 -16.38 -20.14
C ALA A 74 -15.57 -15.96 -20.25
N ASP A 75 -15.33 -14.78 -20.81
CA ASP A 75 -14.00 -14.24 -21.04
C ASP A 75 -13.24 -13.99 -19.72
N ALA A 76 -13.92 -13.55 -18.65
CA ALA A 76 -13.28 -13.40 -17.34
C ALA A 76 -12.87 -14.74 -16.71
N ARG A 77 -13.59 -15.85 -16.97
CA ARG A 77 -13.16 -17.18 -16.50
C ARG A 77 -11.90 -17.62 -17.23
N ASP A 78 -11.87 -17.46 -18.54
CA ASP A 78 -10.72 -17.82 -19.38
C ASP A 78 -9.51 -16.95 -19.05
N ALA A 79 -9.70 -15.63 -18.94
CA ALA A 79 -8.66 -14.69 -18.56
C ALA A 79 -8.06 -15.04 -17.20
N ALA A 80 -8.90 -15.29 -16.17
CA ALA A 80 -8.43 -15.65 -14.85
C ALA A 80 -7.67 -16.99 -14.85
N ALA A 81 -8.11 -17.97 -15.65
CA ALA A 81 -7.42 -19.25 -15.79
C ALA A 81 -6.03 -19.08 -16.45
N GLN A 82 -5.94 -18.33 -17.55
CA GLN A 82 -4.67 -18.08 -18.24
C GLN A 82 -3.73 -17.22 -17.39
N ALA A 83 -4.24 -16.19 -16.71
CA ALA A 83 -3.49 -15.35 -15.80
C ALA A 83 -2.83 -16.16 -14.67
N ARG A 84 -3.61 -17.01 -13.99
CA ARG A 84 -3.08 -17.94 -12.97
C ARG A 84 -2.03 -18.88 -13.54
N ALA A 85 -2.23 -19.42 -14.74
CA ALA A 85 -1.24 -20.27 -15.40
C ALA A 85 0.09 -19.53 -15.68
N CYS A 86 0.03 -18.21 -15.89
CA CYS A 86 1.21 -17.35 -16.03
C CYS A 86 1.83 -16.93 -14.68
N GLY A 87 1.25 -17.34 -13.54
CA GLY A 87 1.75 -16.99 -12.22
C GLY A 87 1.27 -15.65 -11.67
N MET A 88 0.23 -15.07 -12.27
CA MET A 88 -0.39 -13.84 -11.78
C MET A 88 -1.08 -14.09 -10.43
N PRO A 89 -0.81 -13.27 -9.40
CA PRO A 89 -1.54 -13.31 -8.13
C PRO A 89 -3.04 -13.04 -8.31
N ASP A 90 -3.86 -13.69 -7.48
CA ASP A 90 -5.33 -13.60 -7.60
C ASP A 90 -5.89 -12.22 -7.23
N ASP A 91 -5.14 -11.34 -6.58
CA ASP A 91 -5.60 -10.01 -6.17
C ASP A 91 -5.44 -8.94 -7.28
N ARG A 92 -4.90 -9.31 -8.43
CA ARG A 92 -4.57 -8.35 -9.51
C ARG A 92 -5.68 -8.25 -10.57
N PRO A 93 -5.86 -7.08 -11.21
CA PRO A 93 -6.94 -6.87 -12.16
C PRO A 93 -6.64 -7.40 -13.56
N VAL A 94 -7.72 -7.65 -14.33
CA VAL A 94 -7.65 -7.87 -15.78
C VAL A 94 -8.30 -6.69 -16.49
N TYR A 95 -7.58 -6.08 -17.42
CA TYR A 95 -8.15 -5.05 -18.30
C TYR A 95 -8.86 -5.71 -19.47
N PHE A 96 -10.15 -5.47 -19.66
CA PHE A 96 -10.88 -5.95 -20.83
C PHE A 96 -10.86 -4.89 -21.92
N ALA A 97 -10.49 -5.28 -23.15
CA ALA A 97 -10.29 -4.33 -24.23
C ALA A 97 -11.59 -3.93 -24.92
N ALA A 98 -11.81 -2.62 -25.03
CA ALA A 98 -12.72 -1.98 -25.98
C ALA A 98 -11.90 -1.23 -27.04
N ASP A 99 -11.32 -1.97 -27.99
CA ASP A 99 -10.35 -1.46 -28.97
C ASP A 99 -11.01 -0.83 -30.22
N TRP A 100 -11.87 0.17 -29.99
CA TRP A 100 -12.44 1.00 -31.05
C TRP A 100 -12.96 2.32 -30.49
N ASP A 101 -13.35 3.24 -31.39
CA ASP A 101 -14.06 4.48 -31.02
C ASP A 101 -15.49 4.18 -30.55
N ALA A 102 -15.64 3.75 -29.29
CA ALA A 102 -16.91 3.32 -28.72
C ALA A 102 -17.84 4.50 -28.40
N THR A 103 -18.99 4.51 -29.06
CA THR A 103 -20.00 5.57 -28.90
C THR A 103 -20.74 5.46 -27.57
N ALA A 104 -21.38 6.54 -27.14
CA ALA A 104 -22.21 6.53 -25.93
C ALA A 104 -23.37 5.52 -25.99
N SER A 105 -23.97 5.31 -27.18
CA SER A 105 -25.07 4.36 -27.37
C SER A 105 -24.69 2.89 -27.13
N GLN A 106 -23.39 2.59 -27.18
CA GLN A 106 -22.86 1.25 -26.97
C GLN A 106 -22.50 0.98 -25.50
N GLN A 107 -22.56 2.01 -24.64
CA GLN A 107 -22.04 1.91 -23.28
C GLN A 107 -22.81 0.90 -22.42
N ASP A 108 -24.12 0.78 -22.62
CA ASP A 108 -24.92 -0.15 -21.83
C ASP A 108 -24.48 -1.60 -22.06
N GLU A 109 -24.16 -1.96 -23.30
CA GLU A 109 -23.65 -3.29 -23.63
C GLU A 109 -22.24 -3.53 -23.08
N ILE A 110 -21.37 -2.51 -23.17
CA ILE A 110 -20.03 -2.53 -22.58
C ILE A 110 -20.13 -2.72 -21.05
N ASN A 111 -21.02 -1.98 -20.38
CA ASN A 111 -21.26 -2.10 -18.96
C ASN A 111 -21.82 -3.48 -18.59
N ALA A 112 -22.72 -4.05 -19.41
CA ALA A 112 -23.24 -5.40 -19.21
C ALA A 112 -22.12 -6.44 -19.29
N TYR A 113 -21.20 -6.30 -20.25
CA TYR A 113 -20.00 -7.15 -20.35
C TYR A 113 -19.11 -7.01 -19.10
N LEU A 114 -18.83 -5.79 -18.65
CA LEU A 114 -18.04 -5.53 -17.44
C LEU A 114 -18.73 -6.07 -16.17
N ASP A 115 -20.06 -6.07 -16.10
CA ASP A 115 -20.84 -6.73 -15.05
C ASP A 115 -20.70 -8.25 -15.10
N GLY A 116 -20.66 -8.82 -16.31
CA GLY A 116 -20.35 -10.23 -16.53
C GLY A 116 -18.99 -10.59 -15.97
N ALA A 117 -17.96 -9.81 -16.32
CA ALA A 117 -16.61 -10.01 -15.81
C ALA A 117 -16.55 -9.89 -14.28
N ALA A 118 -17.16 -8.84 -13.71
CA ALA A 118 -17.20 -8.64 -12.26
C ALA A 118 -17.91 -9.77 -11.50
N SER A 119 -18.87 -10.45 -12.13
CA SER A 119 -19.52 -11.61 -11.50
C SER A 119 -18.58 -12.82 -11.30
N VAL A 120 -17.41 -12.83 -11.96
CA VAL A 120 -16.42 -13.91 -11.89
C VAL A 120 -15.21 -13.48 -11.07
N ILE A 121 -14.65 -12.31 -11.37
CA ILE A 121 -13.41 -11.84 -10.73
C ILE A 121 -13.65 -10.76 -9.67
N GLY A 122 -14.88 -10.34 -9.41
CA GLY A 122 -15.18 -9.24 -8.48
C GLY A 122 -14.90 -7.89 -9.12
N ARG A 123 -15.68 -6.86 -8.75
CA ARG A 123 -15.62 -5.53 -9.37
C ARG A 123 -14.26 -4.88 -9.24
N ASP A 124 -13.60 -5.07 -8.09
CA ASP A 124 -12.31 -4.43 -7.79
C ASP A 124 -11.17 -4.94 -8.68
N ARG A 125 -11.36 -6.06 -9.38
CA ARG A 125 -10.39 -6.61 -10.34
C ARG A 125 -10.76 -6.38 -11.80
N VAL A 126 -11.83 -5.65 -12.09
CA VAL A 126 -12.23 -5.34 -13.47
C VAL A 126 -11.60 -4.03 -13.91
N GLY A 127 -10.75 -4.12 -14.93
CA GLY A 127 -10.26 -2.97 -15.68
C GLY A 127 -10.90 -2.86 -17.08
N LEU A 128 -10.87 -1.66 -17.66
CA LEU A 128 -11.22 -1.43 -19.06
C LEU A 128 -10.05 -0.75 -19.79
N TYR A 129 -9.67 -1.32 -20.94
CA TYR A 129 -8.87 -0.62 -21.93
C TYR A 129 -9.77 0.04 -22.98
N GLY A 130 -9.50 1.28 -23.37
CA GLY A 130 -10.21 1.95 -24.47
C GLY A 130 -10.01 3.46 -24.53
N GLY A 131 -10.76 4.14 -25.41
CA GLY A 131 -10.74 5.60 -25.51
C GLY A 131 -11.34 6.32 -24.30
N TYR A 132 -11.17 7.64 -24.24
CA TYR A 132 -11.67 8.50 -23.15
C TYR A 132 -13.15 8.30 -22.85
N GLY A 133 -13.99 8.26 -23.88
CA GLY A 133 -15.44 8.12 -23.76
C GLY A 133 -15.87 6.88 -22.97
N PRO A 134 -15.56 5.66 -23.43
CA PRO A 134 -15.97 4.43 -22.74
C PRO A 134 -15.34 4.28 -21.36
N VAL A 135 -14.05 4.63 -21.19
CA VAL A 135 -13.36 4.55 -19.89
C VAL A 135 -14.01 5.47 -18.86
N LYS A 136 -14.24 6.74 -19.22
CA LYS A 136 -14.91 7.69 -18.33
C LYS A 136 -16.30 7.21 -17.92
N ARG A 137 -17.12 6.77 -18.88
CA ARG A 137 -18.50 6.34 -18.59
C ARG A 137 -18.54 5.06 -17.75
N ALA A 138 -17.59 4.14 -17.93
CA ALA A 138 -17.48 2.96 -17.10
C ALA A 138 -17.11 3.30 -15.64
N PHE A 139 -16.18 4.25 -15.43
CA PHE A 139 -15.90 4.77 -14.08
C PHE A 139 -17.10 5.51 -13.47
N ASP A 140 -17.77 6.38 -14.24
CA ASP A 140 -18.95 7.12 -13.77
C ASP A 140 -20.08 6.18 -13.33
N ALA A 141 -20.22 5.03 -14.02
CA ALA A 141 -21.20 4.00 -13.70
C ALA A 141 -20.74 3.00 -12.62
N GLY A 142 -19.53 3.14 -12.06
CA GLY A 142 -18.98 2.22 -11.06
C GLY A 142 -18.72 0.81 -11.58
N ARG A 143 -18.41 0.66 -12.88
CA ARG A 143 -18.27 -0.64 -13.56
C ARG A 143 -16.83 -1.12 -13.68
N ILE A 144 -15.87 -0.29 -13.31
CA ILE A 144 -14.44 -0.63 -13.29
C ILE A 144 -13.77 -0.02 -12.07
N ALA A 145 -12.71 -0.68 -11.60
CA ALA A 145 -11.76 -0.12 -10.62
C ALA A 145 -10.47 0.36 -11.31
N TYR A 146 -10.12 -0.22 -12.46
CA TYR A 146 -8.92 0.10 -13.21
C TYR A 146 -9.22 0.60 -14.63
N GLY A 147 -8.44 1.56 -15.12
CA GLY A 147 -8.58 2.15 -16.45
C GLY A 147 -7.23 2.25 -17.16
N TRP A 148 -7.17 1.69 -18.37
CA TRP A 148 -6.06 1.86 -19.30
C TRP A 148 -6.56 2.61 -20.52
N GLN A 149 -6.30 3.91 -20.56
CA GLN A 149 -6.83 4.74 -21.63
C GLN A 149 -5.83 4.80 -22.79
N THR A 150 -6.29 4.72 -24.04
CA THR A 150 -5.44 5.02 -25.20
C THR A 150 -5.61 6.47 -25.64
N TYR A 151 -4.56 7.08 -26.20
CA TYR A 151 -4.65 8.41 -26.81
C TYR A 151 -5.54 8.37 -28.07
N ALA A 152 -5.60 7.22 -28.74
CA ALA A 152 -6.54 6.96 -29.81
C ALA A 152 -7.96 7.17 -29.29
N TRP A 153 -8.81 7.83 -30.09
CA TRP A 153 -10.22 8.10 -29.74
C TRP A 153 -10.43 8.91 -28.45
N SER A 154 -9.37 9.54 -27.92
CA SER A 154 -9.43 10.34 -26.68
C SER A 154 -9.35 11.84 -26.91
N GLY A 155 -9.00 12.27 -28.12
CA GLY A 155 -8.96 13.70 -28.48
C GLY A 155 -8.07 14.54 -27.55
N GLY A 156 -6.98 13.95 -27.05
CA GLY A 156 -6.04 14.60 -26.10
C GLY A 156 -6.51 14.65 -24.65
N ARG A 157 -7.68 14.08 -24.31
CA ARG A 157 -8.21 14.06 -22.95
C ARG A 157 -7.76 12.80 -22.21
N TRP A 158 -7.60 12.90 -20.89
CA TRP A 158 -7.29 11.77 -20.00
C TRP A 158 -8.21 11.83 -18.78
N ASP A 159 -8.87 10.72 -18.45
CA ASP A 159 -9.61 10.63 -17.18
C ASP A 159 -8.61 10.48 -16.01
N ALA A 160 -8.72 11.33 -14.99
CA ALA A 160 -7.78 11.37 -13.87
C ALA A 160 -7.82 10.10 -12.97
N ARG A 161 -8.86 9.27 -13.13
CA ARG A 161 -9.00 7.98 -12.44
C ARG A 161 -8.26 6.85 -13.15
N ALA A 162 -8.00 6.96 -14.46
CA ALA A 162 -7.27 5.95 -15.20
C ALA A 162 -5.82 5.85 -14.70
N GLN A 163 -5.36 4.63 -14.46
CA GLN A 163 -4.05 4.31 -13.94
C GLN A 163 -3.00 4.25 -15.05
N LEU A 164 -3.39 3.78 -16.24
CA LEU A 164 -2.53 3.61 -17.41
C LEU A 164 -2.96 4.49 -18.58
N GLN A 165 -1.97 4.93 -19.36
CA GLN A 165 -2.16 5.74 -20.57
C GLN A 165 -1.25 5.22 -21.69
N GLN A 166 -1.83 4.60 -22.73
CA GLN A 166 -1.12 4.33 -23.98
C GLN A 166 -1.05 5.64 -24.75
N TYR A 167 0.14 6.24 -24.83
CA TYR A 167 0.28 7.64 -25.26
C TYR A 167 0.96 7.81 -26.62
N SER A 168 1.52 6.74 -27.19
CA SER A 168 2.16 6.77 -28.51
C SER A 168 2.35 5.34 -29.03
N ASN A 169 2.05 5.12 -30.32
CA ASN A 169 2.11 3.78 -30.93
C ASN A 169 3.21 3.70 -32.01
N ASP A 170 3.38 2.51 -32.59
CA ASP A 170 4.28 2.23 -33.72
C ASP A 170 5.78 2.41 -33.42
N HIS A 171 6.20 2.08 -32.19
CA HIS A 171 7.60 2.07 -31.81
C HIS A 171 8.26 0.72 -32.09
N THR A 172 9.58 0.66 -32.00
CA THR A 172 10.33 -0.60 -32.15
C THR A 172 11.39 -0.73 -31.07
N ILE A 173 11.35 -1.84 -30.34
CA ILE A 173 12.42 -2.23 -29.40
C ILE A 173 12.92 -3.61 -29.82
N ASN A 174 14.23 -3.71 -30.09
CA ASN A 174 14.88 -4.97 -30.49
C ASN A 174 14.21 -5.66 -31.69
N GLY A 175 13.80 -4.87 -32.70
CA GLY A 175 13.14 -5.39 -33.91
C GLY A 175 11.67 -5.80 -33.73
N VAL A 176 11.10 -5.57 -32.55
CA VAL A 176 9.69 -5.88 -32.25
C VAL A 176 8.89 -4.59 -32.14
N GLY A 177 7.73 -4.56 -32.81
CA GLY A 177 6.76 -3.48 -32.69
C GLY A 177 6.18 -3.41 -31.28
N VAL A 178 6.20 -2.23 -30.67
CA VAL A 178 5.66 -1.96 -29.34
C VAL A 178 4.91 -0.63 -29.35
N ASP A 179 3.96 -0.49 -28.45
CA ASP A 179 3.33 0.78 -28.13
C ASP A 179 3.84 1.27 -26.76
N TYR A 180 3.86 2.58 -26.56
CA TYR A 180 4.37 3.22 -25.36
C TYR A 180 3.25 3.57 -24.39
N ASP A 181 3.43 3.11 -23.16
CA ASP A 181 2.53 3.32 -22.05
C ASP A 181 3.20 4.11 -20.93
N ARG A 182 2.36 4.79 -20.15
CA ARG A 182 2.77 5.30 -18.85
C ARG A 182 1.76 4.97 -17.78
N ALA A 183 2.26 4.56 -16.61
CA ALA A 183 1.46 4.54 -15.41
C ALA A 183 1.52 5.92 -14.74
N VAL A 184 0.34 6.42 -14.34
CA VAL A 184 0.18 7.71 -13.67
C VAL A 184 -0.31 7.58 -12.22
N LYS A 185 -0.42 6.34 -11.73
CA LYS A 185 -0.72 5.96 -10.34
C LYS A 185 0.30 4.92 -9.88
N SER A 186 0.48 4.76 -8.57
CA SER A 186 1.41 3.79 -7.98
C SER A 186 0.91 2.35 -8.15
N ASP A 187 -0.37 2.10 -7.87
CA ASP A 187 -1.05 0.86 -8.26
C ASP A 187 -1.79 1.07 -9.58
N TYR A 188 -1.37 0.33 -10.58
CA TYR A 188 -1.96 0.26 -11.91
C TYR A 188 -2.29 -1.19 -12.31
N GLY A 189 -2.38 -2.09 -11.32
CA GLY A 189 -2.67 -3.50 -11.53
C GLY A 189 -1.47 -4.33 -11.97
N GLN A 190 -0.26 -3.79 -11.81
CA GLN A 190 0.97 -4.48 -12.16
C GLN A 190 1.24 -5.67 -11.24
N TRP A 191 2.09 -6.59 -11.67
CA TRP A 191 2.49 -7.76 -10.87
C TRP A 191 3.80 -8.34 -11.37
N ARG A 192 4.41 -9.22 -10.57
CA ARG A 192 5.50 -10.11 -10.98
C ARG A 192 5.18 -11.50 -10.46
N VAL A 193 5.78 -12.52 -11.05
CA VAL A 193 5.58 -13.89 -10.60
C VAL A 193 6.02 -14.02 -9.15
N GLY A 194 5.10 -14.45 -8.28
CA GLY A 194 5.35 -14.60 -6.85
C GLY A 194 5.42 -13.28 -6.06
N VAL A 195 5.17 -12.13 -6.70
CA VAL A 195 5.17 -10.80 -6.07
C VAL A 195 3.98 -9.99 -6.59
N SER A 196 2.95 -9.81 -5.77
CA SER A 196 2.03 -8.69 -5.97
C SER A 196 2.77 -7.40 -5.66
N PRO A 197 2.49 -6.27 -6.31
CA PRO A 197 2.92 -4.99 -5.78
C PRO A 197 2.19 -4.85 -4.47
N GLU A 198 2.91 -5.11 -3.39
CA GLU A 198 2.66 -4.46 -2.13
C GLU A 198 2.56 -2.98 -2.50
N GLY A 199 1.41 -2.35 -2.19
CA GLY A 199 1.37 -0.90 -2.14
C GLY A 199 2.61 -0.46 -1.35
N GLU A 200 3.28 0.61 -1.79
CA GLU A 200 4.41 1.16 -1.04
C GLU A 200 3.95 1.46 0.41
N ASP A 201 4.06 0.49 1.32
CA ASP A 201 3.86 0.65 2.77
C ASP A 201 4.23 -0.60 3.61
N ASP A 202 5.28 -1.33 3.22
CA ASP A 202 5.99 -2.19 4.18
C ASP A 202 6.94 -1.37 5.08
N MET A 203 7.08 -0.07 4.79
CA MET A 203 7.75 0.87 5.67
C MET A 203 6.82 1.21 6.83
N PRO A 204 7.25 1.04 8.09
CA PRO A 204 6.46 1.48 9.21
C PRO A 204 6.16 2.98 9.11
N GLU A 205 4.93 3.35 9.43
CA GLU A 205 4.60 4.72 9.82
C GLU A 205 5.38 5.07 11.11
N TYR A 206 5.56 6.37 11.36
CA TYR A 206 6.47 6.87 12.40
C TYR A 206 5.81 7.93 13.28
N VAL A 207 5.80 7.68 14.60
CA VAL A 207 5.49 8.70 15.62
C VAL A 207 6.79 9.07 16.34
N SER A 208 7.01 10.37 16.52
CA SER A 208 8.12 10.92 17.30
C SER A 208 7.65 12.02 18.24
N LEU A 209 7.75 11.76 19.54
CA LEU A 209 7.30 12.64 20.61
C LEU A 209 8.44 13.00 21.56
N GLY A 210 8.36 14.19 22.14
CA GLY A 210 9.24 14.73 23.17
C GLY A 210 8.48 15.14 24.44
N ALA A 211 9.19 15.18 25.55
CA ALA A 211 8.72 15.64 26.85
C ALA A 211 9.82 16.44 27.55
N ASP A 212 9.76 17.77 27.46
CA ASP A 212 10.78 18.67 28.02
C ASP A 212 10.33 19.32 29.34
N ALA A 213 9.04 19.26 29.67
CA ALA A 213 8.51 19.73 30.94
C ALA A 213 8.79 18.75 32.09
N ASP A 214 9.29 19.29 33.21
CA ASP A 214 9.52 18.52 34.44
C ASP A 214 8.25 17.79 34.90
N GLN A 215 8.33 16.45 34.95
CA GLN A 215 7.25 15.60 35.45
C GLN A 215 7.69 14.83 36.70
N GLN A 216 6.98 15.04 37.81
CA GLN A 216 7.30 14.41 39.10
C GLN A 216 6.94 12.91 39.13
N LEU A 217 7.86 12.08 39.62
CA LEU A 217 7.68 10.66 39.91
C LEU A 217 7.58 10.43 41.42
N SER A 218 6.40 10.02 41.89
CA SER A 218 6.22 9.62 43.29
C SER A 218 6.82 8.23 43.55
N PRO A 219 7.49 8.01 44.71
CA PRO A 219 8.00 6.70 45.11
C PRO A 219 6.95 5.59 45.00
N GLY A 220 7.32 4.46 44.39
CA GLY A 220 6.49 3.25 44.32
C GLY A 220 5.21 3.38 43.50
N LYS A 221 4.99 4.49 42.79
CA LYS A 221 3.80 4.72 41.98
C LYS A 221 4.14 4.78 40.49
N TRP A 222 3.55 3.87 39.72
CA TRP A 222 3.56 3.94 38.25
C TRP A 222 2.96 5.27 37.80
N THR A 223 3.76 6.02 37.06
CA THR A 223 3.42 7.33 36.54
C THR A 223 3.46 7.27 35.02
N THR A 224 2.35 7.63 34.38
CA THR A 224 2.28 7.73 32.92
C THR A 224 3.00 8.99 32.47
N ILE A 225 3.96 8.84 31.57
CA ILE A 225 4.70 9.98 31.02
C ILE A 225 3.81 10.71 30.03
N SER A 226 3.79 12.04 30.14
CA SER A 226 3.05 12.91 29.23
C SER A 226 4.02 13.56 28.25
N TRP A 227 3.59 13.69 27.01
CA TRP A 227 4.38 14.23 25.91
C TRP A 227 3.88 15.64 25.61
N ASP A 228 4.77 16.62 25.56
CA ASP A 228 4.45 18.03 25.35
C ASP A 228 4.97 18.58 24.02
N HIS A 229 5.74 17.78 23.29
CA HIS A 229 6.25 18.10 21.97
C HIS A 229 6.00 16.98 20.97
N GLU A 230 5.59 17.36 19.77
CA GLU A 230 5.43 16.48 18.63
C GLU A 230 6.46 16.87 17.57
N TYR A 231 7.33 15.92 17.20
CA TYR A 231 8.27 16.11 16.10
C TYR A 231 7.76 15.51 14.78
N SER A 232 6.89 14.48 14.84
CA SER A 232 6.28 13.83 13.67
C SER A 232 5.11 12.93 14.10
N ASP A 233 3.88 13.24 13.66
CA ASP A 233 2.74 12.34 13.65
C ASP A 233 1.90 12.54 12.37
N ALA A 234 2.41 12.04 11.24
CA ALA A 234 1.81 12.27 9.93
C ALA A 234 0.39 11.72 9.77
N THR A 235 -0.07 10.86 10.70
CA THR A 235 -1.38 10.20 10.65
C THR A 235 -2.25 10.42 11.88
N ASP A 236 -1.95 11.46 12.67
CA ASP A 236 -2.79 11.96 13.78
C ASP A 236 -3.12 10.85 14.80
N GLN A 237 -2.10 10.09 15.16
CA GLN A 237 -2.15 8.98 16.11
C GLN A 237 -2.22 9.41 17.58
N HIS A 238 -1.85 10.64 17.90
CA HIS A 238 -2.05 11.28 19.19
C HIS A 238 -3.06 12.43 19.10
N GLY A 239 -3.61 12.90 20.22
CA GLY A 239 -4.55 14.03 20.19
C GLY A 239 -3.87 15.37 19.96
N ASP A 240 -4.61 16.32 19.35
CA ASP A 240 -4.32 17.75 19.17
C ASP A 240 -3.48 18.43 20.31
N PRO A 241 -2.72 19.51 20.00
CA PRO A 241 -1.57 19.99 20.78
C PRO A 241 -1.85 20.29 22.27
N GLY A 242 -1.07 19.64 23.14
CA GLY A 242 -1.10 19.75 24.60
C GLY A 242 -0.42 18.54 25.27
N SER A 243 -0.26 18.55 26.60
CA SER A 243 0.32 17.44 27.36
C SER A 243 -0.53 16.16 27.19
N TYR A 244 -0.07 15.23 26.35
CA TYR A 244 -0.83 14.03 25.98
C TYR A 244 -0.13 12.74 26.44
N PRO A 245 -0.83 11.78 27.06
CA PRO A 245 -0.19 10.61 27.65
C PRO A 245 -0.04 9.41 26.69
N SER A 246 -0.51 9.51 25.43
CA SER A 246 -0.63 8.37 24.51
C SER A 246 0.33 8.48 23.32
N LEU A 247 0.92 7.35 22.93
CA LEU A 247 1.94 7.22 21.90
C LEU A 247 1.40 6.73 20.54
N LEU A 248 0.36 5.91 20.56
CA LEU A 248 -0.22 5.27 19.38
C LEU A 248 -1.68 4.90 19.66
N ALA A 249 -2.56 5.01 18.66
CA ALA A 249 -3.98 4.70 18.80
C ALA A 249 -4.50 3.73 17.73
N GLY A 250 -5.45 2.86 18.12
CA GLY A 250 -6.14 1.96 17.20
C GLY A 250 -5.29 0.75 16.80
N HIS A 251 -5.88 -0.14 16.00
CA HIS A 251 -5.26 -1.43 15.66
C HIS A 251 -3.95 -1.27 14.88
N ALA A 252 -2.85 -1.75 15.42
CA ALA A 252 -1.53 -1.71 14.79
C ALA A 252 -0.56 -2.72 15.43
N ARG A 253 0.45 -3.15 14.66
CA ARG A 253 1.70 -3.73 15.19
C ARG A 253 2.71 -2.61 15.35
N TYR A 254 3.55 -2.64 16.37
CA TYR A 254 4.52 -1.58 16.59
C TYR A 254 5.81 -2.05 17.25
N SER A 255 6.87 -1.26 17.08
CA SER A 255 8.06 -1.25 17.93
C SER A 255 8.18 0.12 18.60
N LEU A 256 8.73 0.14 19.81
CA LEU A 256 8.81 1.34 20.64
C LEU A 256 10.21 1.48 21.23
N THR A 257 10.81 2.65 21.05
CA THR A 257 11.99 3.09 21.81
C THR A 257 11.62 4.33 22.61
N VAL A 258 11.90 4.34 23.91
CA VAL A 258 11.78 5.53 24.76
C VAL A 258 13.10 5.81 25.45
N SER A 259 13.67 7.00 25.26
CA SER A 259 14.73 7.52 26.12
C SER A 259 14.15 8.47 27.17
N ALA A 260 14.67 8.42 28.39
CA ALA A 260 14.26 9.35 29.45
C ALA A 260 15.42 9.69 30.38
N THR A 261 15.43 10.93 30.87
CA THR A 261 16.34 11.45 31.89
C THR A 261 15.60 11.60 33.22
N VAL A 262 15.99 10.81 34.23
CA VAL A 262 15.41 10.84 35.57
C VAL A 262 16.40 11.41 36.57
N ARG A 263 15.98 12.41 37.35
CA ARG A 263 16.78 13.04 38.42
C ARG A 263 16.22 12.77 39.80
N GLY A 264 17.09 12.77 40.81
CA GLY A 264 16.71 12.67 42.22
C GLY A 264 16.41 11.25 42.71
N VAL A 265 16.82 10.22 41.96
CA VAL A 265 16.76 8.82 42.41
C VAL A 265 18.13 8.41 42.94
N PRO A 266 18.30 8.01 44.21
CA PRO A 266 19.61 7.66 44.75
C PRO A 266 20.32 6.55 43.96
N ALA A 267 21.65 6.62 43.87
CA ALA A 267 22.44 5.64 43.12
C ALA A 267 22.21 4.22 43.65
N GLY A 268 22.08 3.24 42.76
CA GLY A 268 21.77 1.86 43.13
C GLY A 268 20.30 1.58 43.41
N THR A 269 19.42 2.55 43.25
CA THR A 269 17.96 2.36 43.43
C THR A 269 17.32 1.90 42.12
N LEU A 270 16.34 1.00 42.23
CA LEU A 270 15.59 0.47 41.10
C LEU A 270 14.67 1.54 40.47
N ILE A 271 14.70 1.62 39.15
CA ILE A 271 13.72 2.29 38.29
C ILE A 271 13.15 1.22 37.37
N GLN A 272 11.85 1.23 37.11
CA GLN A 272 11.23 0.30 36.16
C GLN A 272 10.41 1.06 35.13
N ALA A 273 10.39 0.54 33.91
CA ALA A 273 9.66 1.10 32.80
C ALA A 273 8.77 0.05 32.13
N ARG A 274 7.65 0.48 31.55
CA ARG A 274 6.78 -0.37 30.72
C ARG A 274 5.94 0.44 29.74
N ALA A 275 5.56 -0.20 28.64
CA ALA A 275 4.38 0.20 27.87
C ALA A 275 3.11 -0.41 28.47
N ILE A 276 1.98 0.27 28.34
CA ILE A 276 0.65 -0.24 28.68
C ILE A 276 -0.31 0.02 27.52
N GLU A 277 -1.28 -0.86 27.34
CA GLU A 277 -2.40 -0.70 26.42
C GLU A 277 -3.64 -0.29 27.21
N VAL A 278 -4.16 0.92 26.99
CA VAL A 278 -5.32 1.47 27.70
C VAL A 278 -6.56 1.47 26.81
N GLU A 279 -7.73 1.20 27.38
CA GLU A 279 -8.99 1.37 26.65
C GLU A 279 -9.26 2.86 26.35
N ILE A 280 -9.65 3.19 25.12
CA ILE A 280 -10.00 4.59 24.74
C ILE A 280 -11.19 5.11 25.56
N LYS A 281 -12.16 4.24 25.85
CA LYS A 281 -13.41 4.62 26.53
C LYS A 281 -13.26 4.76 28.05
N ASP A 282 -12.28 4.08 28.65
CA ASP A 282 -12.03 4.08 30.09
C ASP A 282 -10.55 3.81 30.35
N THR A 283 -9.74 4.87 30.43
CA THR A 283 -8.28 4.75 30.54
C THR A 283 -7.80 4.22 31.91
N SER A 284 -8.72 3.94 32.84
CA SER A 284 -8.41 3.20 34.07
C SER A 284 -8.27 1.69 33.83
N ARG A 285 -8.83 1.19 32.72
CA ARG A 285 -8.69 -0.19 32.27
C ARG A 285 -7.53 -0.30 31.31
N TYR A 286 -6.58 -1.17 31.65
CA TYR A 286 -5.39 -1.35 30.85
C TYR A 286 -4.78 -2.74 31.02
N SER A 287 -4.07 -3.17 29.99
CA SER A 287 -3.15 -4.31 30.01
C SER A 287 -1.73 -3.81 30.16
N ALA A 288 -0.98 -4.37 31.10
CA ALA A 288 0.42 -4.02 31.29
C ALA A 288 1.33 -4.87 30.41
N GLY A 289 2.22 -4.22 29.65
CA GLY A 289 3.27 -4.90 28.90
C GLY A 289 4.45 -5.34 29.78
N PRO A 290 5.50 -5.89 29.16
CA PRO A 290 6.72 -6.30 29.86
C PRO A 290 7.39 -5.14 30.60
N VAL A 291 7.88 -5.44 31.81
CA VAL A 291 8.61 -4.48 32.65
C VAL A 291 10.11 -4.64 32.42
N GLN A 292 10.80 -3.51 32.24
CA GLN A 292 12.26 -3.46 32.17
C GLN A 292 12.83 -2.75 33.41
N ASP A 293 13.84 -3.36 34.01
CA ASP A 293 14.51 -2.86 35.20
C ASP A 293 15.77 -2.05 34.84
N PHE A 294 15.96 -0.92 35.52
CA PHE A 294 17.11 -0.04 35.41
C PHE A 294 17.64 0.30 36.80
N LEU A 295 18.95 0.47 36.91
CA LEU A 295 19.59 0.90 38.14
C LEU A 295 19.94 2.37 38.04
N SER A 296 19.52 3.18 39.01
CA SER A 296 19.87 4.61 39.04
C SER A 296 21.39 4.80 39.19
N SER A 297 21.96 5.71 38.39
CA SER A 297 23.32 6.20 38.55
C SER A 297 23.46 7.32 39.59
N GLY A 298 22.35 7.75 40.21
CA GLY A 298 22.33 8.81 41.23
C GLY A 298 21.62 10.07 40.75
N ASP A 299 22.27 11.23 40.93
CA ASP A 299 21.69 12.55 40.69
C ASP A 299 20.98 12.69 39.34
N THR A 300 21.49 12.02 38.31
CA THR A 300 20.87 11.89 36.99
C THR A 300 21.07 10.47 36.46
N THR A 301 20.01 9.89 35.91
CA THR A 301 20.01 8.59 35.23
C THR A 301 19.37 8.73 33.87
N ASN A 302 20.09 8.36 32.82
CA ASN A 302 19.56 8.26 31.46
C ASN A 302 19.24 6.80 31.17
N LEU A 303 18.02 6.52 30.74
CA LEU A 303 17.56 5.17 30.41
C LEU A 303 17.03 5.11 28.99
N VAL A 304 17.11 3.91 28.39
CA VAL A 304 16.49 3.59 27.10
C VAL A 304 15.66 2.33 27.29
N TYR A 305 14.35 2.48 27.19
CA TYR A 305 13.39 1.38 27.11
C TYR A 305 13.18 0.98 25.65
N GLY A 306 13.22 -0.33 25.38
CA GLY A 306 13.02 -0.87 24.04
C GLY A 306 12.02 -2.01 24.05
N LEU A 307 10.99 -1.91 23.21
CA LEU A 307 10.02 -2.95 22.95
C LEU A 307 10.09 -3.31 21.46
N PRO A 308 10.74 -4.45 21.10
CA PRO A 308 11.07 -4.75 19.71
C PRO A 308 9.85 -5.06 18.85
N ALA A 309 8.79 -5.62 19.44
CA ALA A 309 7.54 -5.89 18.75
C ALA A 309 6.41 -6.05 19.77
N ASP A 310 5.27 -5.43 19.50
CA ASP A 310 4.00 -5.66 20.20
C ASP A 310 2.83 -5.26 19.28
N SER A 311 1.60 -5.40 19.76
CA SER A 311 0.38 -4.99 19.07
C SER A 311 -0.54 -4.21 19.98
N VAL A 312 -1.24 -3.22 19.41
CA VAL A 312 -2.35 -2.52 20.05
C VAL A 312 -3.64 -2.90 19.34
N THR A 313 -4.68 -3.17 20.12
CA THR A 313 -5.98 -3.62 19.63
C THR A 313 -6.83 -2.43 19.20
N ALA A 314 -7.81 -2.67 18.32
CA ALA A 314 -8.83 -1.67 18.02
C ALA A 314 -9.52 -1.16 19.31
N GLY A 315 -9.76 0.15 19.39
CA GLY A 315 -10.36 0.77 20.57
C GLY A 315 -9.42 1.02 21.76
N HIS A 316 -8.12 0.77 21.59
CA HIS A 316 -7.09 0.99 22.62
C HIS A 316 -6.02 1.99 22.18
N ARG A 317 -5.18 2.39 23.14
CA ARG A 317 -4.02 3.27 22.94
C ARG A 317 -2.81 2.77 23.73
N VAL A 318 -1.62 3.03 23.21
CA VAL A 318 -0.36 2.75 23.91
C VAL A 318 0.03 3.95 24.76
N ARG A 319 0.47 3.69 26.00
CA ARG A 319 1.08 4.69 26.89
C ARG A 319 2.37 4.14 27.51
N PHE A 320 3.25 5.03 27.95
CA PHE A 320 4.49 4.66 28.63
C PHE A 320 4.46 5.06 30.10
N GLN A 321 4.98 4.20 30.98
CA GLN A 321 5.04 4.45 32.41
C GLN A 321 6.42 4.21 32.99
N LEU A 322 6.77 5.03 33.99
CA LEU A 322 7.92 4.85 34.87
C LEU A 322 7.48 4.70 36.32
N VAL A 323 8.26 3.94 37.08
CA VAL A 323 8.21 3.92 38.55
C VAL A 323 9.63 3.92 39.10
N GLN A 324 9.83 4.59 40.23
CA GLN A 324 11.09 4.64 40.96
C GLN A 324 10.88 4.19 42.40
N HIS A 325 11.87 3.51 42.97
CA HIS A 325 11.79 2.86 44.29
C HIS A 325 12.63 3.56 45.36
N GLY A 326 12.93 4.85 45.17
CA GLY A 326 13.60 5.70 46.15
C GLY A 326 12.66 6.13 47.28
N THR A 327 13.20 6.93 48.20
CA THR A 327 12.45 7.38 49.39
C THR A 327 11.82 8.77 49.23
N ALA A 328 12.17 9.50 48.17
CA ALA A 328 11.68 10.84 47.87
C ALA A 328 11.20 10.94 46.42
N ALA A 329 10.47 12.01 46.10
CA ALA A 329 10.06 12.26 44.73
C ALA A 329 11.27 12.50 43.82
N ALA A 330 11.18 11.95 42.62
CA ALA A 330 12.12 12.16 41.53
C ALA A 330 11.44 12.97 40.42
N THR A 331 12.19 13.33 39.39
CA THR A 331 11.68 14.11 38.26
C THR A 331 12.16 13.51 36.95
N VAL A 332 11.27 13.33 35.98
CA VAL A 332 11.64 13.19 34.57
C VAL A 332 11.83 14.59 34.02
N THR A 333 13.03 14.91 33.54
CA THR A 333 13.36 16.25 33.04
C THR A 333 13.46 16.32 31.52
N ASP A 334 13.48 15.16 30.86
CA ASP A 334 13.59 15.02 29.41
C ASP A 334 13.17 13.59 29.03
N ALA A 335 12.40 13.43 27.94
CA ALA A 335 12.13 12.13 27.36
C ALA A 335 11.76 12.22 25.87
N ASP A 336 12.15 11.20 25.10
CA ASP A 336 11.84 11.03 23.69
C ASP A 336 11.22 9.67 23.46
N ALA A 337 10.13 9.60 22.68
CA ALA A 337 9.54 8.34 22.25
C ALA A 337 9.51 8.25 20.73
N LYS A 338 10.07 7.15 20.18
CA LYS A 338 10.02 6.82 18.76
C LYS A 338 9.20 5.53 18.59
N VAL A 339 8.15 5.60 17.78
CA VAL A 339 7.28 4.47 17.45
C VAL A 339 7.35 4.20 15.96
N LEU A 340 7.67 2.97 15.59
CA LEU A 340 7.48 2.48 14.23
C LEU A 340 6.27 1.55 14.26
N PHE A 341 5.28 1.75 13.40
CA PHE A 341 4.06 0.95 13.41
C PHE A 341 3.54 0.60 12.02
N TRP A 342 2.79 -0.50 11.95
CA TRP A 342 2.19 -1.06 10.75
C TRP A 342 0.70 -1.32 11.02
N ARG A 343 -0.16 -1.00 10.05
CA ARG A 343 -1.60 -1.23 10.14
C ARG A 343 -2.07 -2.34 9.22
#